data_AF-A0A402CXB4-F1
#
_entry.id   AF-A0A402CXB4-F1
#
_cell.length_a   1.000
_cell.length_b   1.000
_cell.length_c   1.000
_cell.angle_alpha   90.00
_cell.angle_beta   90.00
_cell.angle_gamma   90.00
#
_symmetry.space_group_name_H-M   'P 1'
#
loop_
_entity.id
_entity.type
_entity.pdbx_description
1 polymer ?
#
loop_
_entity_poly.entity_id
_entity_poly.type
_entity_poly.pdbx_seq_one_letter_code
_entity_poly.pdbx_strand_id
1 'polypeptide(L)'
;MPGTYLQAFIKNGRHFFVTEIKIYKDGMIDCWGFVDFEGFQEKIRSGWVRTRLPEGARVSMMESLNFTATDVKAGVEEVEFVKQVADEILSLNKKPTSAHFCGEALRQYKQDPTESNRERLRTAYEAVPKHMRLFLGDMDSKDWEYKRILDEKNSD
;
A
#
# COMPACT_ATOMS: atom_id res chain seq x y z
N MET A 1 -1.72 -5.20 22.19
CA MET A 1 -2.28 -3.98 21.57
C MET A 1 -1.81 -3.93 20.12
N PRO A 2 -2.63 -3.48 19.15
CA PRO A 2 -2.16 -3.28 17.78
C PRO A 2 -1.03 -2.24 17.77
N GLY A 3 -0.09 -2.40 16.83
CA GLY A 3 1.00 -1.44 16.64
C GLY A 3 0.57 -0.25 15.81
N THR A 4 -0.25 -0.49 14.79
CA THR A 4 -0.87 0.52 13.92
C THR A 4 -2.14 -0.05 13.28
N TYR A 5 -2.83 0.76 12.48
CA TYR A 5 -3.97 0.33 11.68
C TYR A 5 -4.05 1.09 10.34
N LEU A 6 -4.67 0.46 9.35
CA LEU A 6 -5.03 1.06 8.07
C LEU A 6 -6.54 0.97 7.84
N GLN A 7 -7.12 1.95 7.15
CA GLN A 7 -8.55 1.92 6.83
C GLN A 7 -8.82 1.07 5.59
N ALA A 8 -9.81 0.18 5.67
CA ALA A 8 -10.29 -0.60 4.53
C ALA A 8 -11.78 -0.95 4.73
N PHE A 9 -12.30 -1.80 3.84
CA PHE A 9 -13.64 -2.34 3.90
C PHE A 9 -13.62 -3.85 4.08
N ILE A 10 -14.46 -4.38 4.96
CA ILE A 10 -14.79 -5.81 4.96
C ILE A 10 -16.05 -6.04 4.15
N LYS A 11 -15.98 -6.91 3.15
CA LYS A 11 -17.13 -7.37 2.39
C LYS A 11 -17.72 -8.62 3.05
N ASN A 12 -18.78 -8.43 3.82
CA ASN A 12 -19.54 -9.54 4.41
C ASN A 12 -20.87 -9.70 3.67
N GLY A 13 -20.96 -10.76 2.86
CA GLY A 13 -22.09 -10.98 1.97
C GLY A 13 -22.25 -9.86 0.94
N ARG A 14 -23.39 -9.15 0.99
CA ARG A 14 -23.71 -8.03 0.09
C ARG A 14 -23.37 -6.65 0.67
N HIS A 15 -22.89 -6.60 1.92
CA HIS A 15 -22.62 -5.36 2.63
C HIS A 15 -21.12 -5.13 2.76
N PHE A 16 -20.73 -3.86 2.77
CA PHE A 16 -19.36 -3.43 3.05
C PHE A 16 -19.32 -2.74 4.40
N PHE A 17 -18.28 -2.98 5.18
CA PHE A 17 -18.09 -2.39 6.50
C PHE A 17 -16.82 -1.57 6.52
N VAL A 18 -16.91 -0.26 6.79
CA VAL A 18 -15.72 0.57 7.05
C VAL A 18 -15.08 0.05 8.32
N THR A 19 -13.81 -0.32 8.27
CA THR A 19 -13.12 -0.84 9.44
C THR A 19 -11.62 -0.59 9.42
N GLU A 20 -11.03 -0.76 10.59
CA GLU A 20 -9.59 -0.76 10.80
C GLU A 20 -9.03 -2.16 10.56
N ILE A 21 -8.07 -2.25 9.65
CA ILE A 21 -7.19 -3.41 9.50
C ILE A 21 -6.03 -3.19 10.46
N LYS A 22 -6.04 -3.92 11.58
CA LYS A 22 -5.07 -3.72 12.66
C LYS A 22 -3.84 -4.58 12.44
N ILE A 23 -2.67 -3.98 12.55
CA ILE A 23 -1.39 -4.62 12.27
C ILE A 23 -0.60 -4.71 13.58
N TYR A 24 -0.11 -5.90 13.89
CA TYR A 24 0.61 -6.20 15.12
C TYR A 24 2.10 -6.40 14.83
N LYS A 25 2.93 -6.16 15.85
CA LYS A 25 4.38 -6.20 15.72
C LYS A 25 4.90 -7.60 15.34
N ASP A 26 4.22 -8.65 15.75
CA ASP A 26 4.53 -10.05 15.41
C ASP A 26 4.13 -10.43 13.97
N GLY A 27 3.54 -9.51 13.20
CA GLY A 27 3.08 -9.77 11.84
C GLY A 27 1.66 -10.31 11.76
N MET A 28 0.97 -10.46 12.89
CA MET A 28 -0.46 -10.79 12.90
C MET A 28 -1.29 -9.58 12.43
N ILE A 29 -2.38 -9.87 11.74
CA ILE A 29 -3.30 -8.87 11.18
C ILE A 29 -4.72 -9.23 11.60
N ASP A 30 -5.41 -8.30 12.26
CA ASP A 30 -6.84 -8.44 12.55
C ASP A 30 -7.65 -7.69 11.49
N CYS A 31 -8.41 -8.46 10.72
CA CYS A 31 -9.30 -8.01 9.66
C CYS A 31 -10.62 -8.78 9.75
N TRP A 32 -11.26 -8.65 10.92
CA TRP A 32 -12.35 -9.50 11.39
C TRP A 32 -11.89 -10.95 11.51
N GLY A 33 -10.94 -11.15 12.42
CA GLY A 33 -10.28 -12.43 12.67
C GLY A 33 -8.80 -12.35 12.35
N PHE A 34 -8.01 -12.86 13.30
CA PHE A 34 -6.55 -12.87 13.25
C PHE A 34 -6.04 -13.83 12.19
N VAL A 35 -5.16 -13.32 11.34
CA VAL A 35 -4.41 -14.06 10.32
C VAL A 35 -2.96 -13.60 10.31
N ASP A 36 -2.07 -14.43 9.78
CA ASP A 36 -0.73 -13.98 9.40
C ASP A 36 -0.77 -13.22 8.06
N PHE A 37 0.40 -12.85 7.55
CA PHE A 37 0.51 -12.09 6.31
C PHE A 37 -0.01 -12.88 5.09
N GLU A 38 0.24 -14.18 5.02
CA GLU A 38 -0.27 -15.02 3.92
C GLU A 38 -1.79 -15.13 3.97
N GLY A 39 -2.37 -15.36 5.15
CA GLY A 39 -3.81 -15.38 5.35
C GLY A 39 -4.46 -14.02 5.06
N PHE A 40 -3.76 -12.91 5.31
CA PHE A 40 -4.22 -11.58 4.90
C PHE A 40 -4.25 -11.43 3.38
N GLN A 41 -3.20 -11.87 2.67
CA GLN A 41 -3.20 -11.89 1.21
C GLN A 41 -4.35 -12.73 0.66
N GLU A 42 -4.69 -13.85 1.29
CA GLU A 42 -5.85 -14.66 0.90
C GLU A 42 -7.18 -13.96 1.15
N LYS A 43 -7.32 -13.22 2.27
CA LYS A 43 -8.50 -12.39 2.51
C LYS A 43 -8.65 -11.25 1.49
N ILE A 44 -7.54 -10.73 0.96
CA ILE A 44 -7.57 -9.79 -0.18
C ILE A 44 -8.02 -10.51 -1.47
N ARG A 45 -7.40 -11.65 -1.80
CA ARG A 45 -7.70 -12.44 -3.02
C ARG A 45 -9.15 -12.92 -3.10
N SER A 46 -9.69 -13.40 -1.98
CA SER A 46 -11.09 -13.83 -1.87
C SER A 46 -12.09 -12.66 -1.89
N GLY A 47 -11.60 -11.43 -1.79
CA GLY A 47 -12.41 -10.22 -1.77
C GLY A 47 -13.08 -9.92 -0.43
N TRP A 48 -12.64 -10.57 0.65
CA TRP A 48 -13.08 -10.30 2.02
C TRP A 48 -12.62 -8.91 2.48
N VAL A 49 -11.34 -8.58 2.30
CA VAL A 49 -10.81 -7.23 2.50
C VAL A 49 -10.81 -6.50 1.16
N ARG A 50 -11.37 -5.29 1.12
CA ARG A 50 -11.42 -4.42 -0.06
C ARG A 50 -10.98 -3.01 0.29
N THR A 51 -10.36 -2.34 -0.65
CA THR A 51 -9.94 -0.92 -0.54
C THR A 51 -10.69 -0.01 -1.50
N ARG A 52 -11.58 -0.61 -2.30
CA ARG A 52 -12.43 0.05 -3.29
C ARG A 52 -13.85 -0.49 -3.16
N LEU A 53 -14.81 0.40 -3.34
CA LEU A 53 -16.23 0.06 -3.34
C LEU A 53 -16.75 0.07 -4.78
N PRO A 54 -17.64 -0.87 -5.16
CA PRO A 54 -18.42 -0.70 -6.37
C PRO A 54 -19.44 0.43 -6.22
N GLU A 55 -19.80 1.08 -7.33
CA GLU A 55 -20.89 2.05 -7.36
C GLU A 55 -22.18 1.40 -6.86
N GLY A 56 -22.94 2.10 -6.00
CA GLY A 56 -24.16 1.56 -5.40
C GLY A 56 -23.92 0.58 -4.24
N ALA A 57 -22.67 0.40 -3.78
CA ALA A 57 -22.38 -0.42 -2.60
C ALA A 57 -23.13 0.09 -1.36
N ARG A 58 -23.74 -0.84 -0.62
CA ARG A 58 -24.27 -0.55 0.73
C ARG A 58 -23.14 -0.66 1.73
N VAL A 59 -22.87 0.45 2.40
CA VAL A 59 -21.79 0.59 3.36
C VAL A 59 -22.36 0.83 4.74
N SER A 60 -21.88 0.06 5.70
CA SER A 60 -22.11 0.24 7.12
C SER A 60 -20.83 0.81 7.74
N MET A 61 -20.96 1.93 8.44
CA MET A 61 -19.91 2.51 9.26
C MET A 61 -20.38 2.42 10.70
N MET A 62 -19.64 1.70 11.54
CA MET A 62 -20.10 1.33 12.89
C MET A 62 -21.44 0.56 12.83
N GLU A 63 -22.17 0.49 13.94
CA GLU A 63 -23.42 -0.28 14.02
C GLU A 63 -24.66 0.48 13.53
N SER A 64 -24.60 1.81 13.43
CA SER A 64 -25.80 2.65 13.26
C SER A 64 -25.81 3.51 12.00
N LEU A 65 -24.67 3.74 11.35
CA LEU A 65 -24.59 4.57 10.16
C LEU A 65 -24.51 3.72 8.90
N ASN A 66 -25.53 3.81 8.06
CA ASN A 66 -25.61 3.09 6.79
C ASN A 66 -25.83 4.06 5.64
N PHE A 67 -25.10 3.88 4.54
CA PHE A 67 -25.23 4.71 3.35
C PHE A 67 -24.98 3.90 2.08
N THR A 68 -25.37 4.47 0.94
CA THR A 68 -25.04 3.92 -0.38
C THR A 68 -23.92 4.75 -0.99
N ALA A 69 -22.84 4.10 -1.40
CA ALA A 69 -21.73 4.77 -2.06
C ALA A 69 -22.14 5.22 -3.46
N THR A 70 -21.91 6.50 -3.74
CA THR A 70 -22.13 7.12 -5.05
C THR A 70 -20.93 7.98 -5.43
N ASP A 71 -20.67 8.17 -6.73
CA ASP A 71 -19.51 8.91 -7.25
C ASP A 71 -18.15 8.38 -6.72
N VAL A 72 -17.95 7.05 -6.78
CA VAL A 72 -16.71 6.43 -6.27
C VAL A 72 -15.55 6.67 -7.25
N LYS A 73 -14.69 7.65 -6.96
CA LYS A 73 -13.62 8.09 -7.89
C LYS A 73 -12.39 7.20 -7.92
N ALA A 74 -11.86 6.80 -6.76
CA ALA A 74 -10.69 5.94 -6.66
C ALA A 74 -10.49 5.41 -5.23
N GLY A 75 -9.68 4.36 -5.10
CA GLY A 75 -9.13 3.88 -3.83
C GLY A 75 -7.78 3.24 -4.07
N VAL A 76 -7.08 2.90 -2.98
CA VAL A 76 -5.80 2.18 -3.06
C VAL A 76 -6.02 0.85 -3.77
N GLU A 77 -5.20 0.50 -4.74
CA GLU A 77 -5.29 -0.80 -5.41
C GLU A 77 -4.97 -1.91 -4.39
N GLU A 78 -5.72 -3.01 -4.40
CA GLU A 78 -5.56 -4.06 -3.37
C GLU A 78 -4.12 -4.61 -3.30
N VAL A 79 -3.43 -4.71 -4.44
CA VAL A 79 -2.02 -5.12 -4.49
C VAL A 79 -1.06 -4.11 -3.85
N GLU A 80 -1.35 -2.82 -3.98
CA GLU A 80 -0.56 -1.74 -3.36
C GLU A 80 -0.86 -1.64 -1.86
N PHE A 81 -2.09 -1.97 -1.44
CA PHE A 81 -2.45 -2.08 -0.03
C PHE A 81 -1.71 -3.22 0.68
N VAL A 82 -1.53 -4.37 0.01
CA VAL A 82 -0.70 -5.48 0.53
C VAL A 82 0.74 -5.04 0.75
N LYS A 83 1.33 -4.28 -0.19
CA LYS A 83 2.67 -3.70 -0.01
C LYS A 83 2.73 -2.76 1.20
N GLN A 84 1.71 -1.92 1.38
CA GLN A 84 1.65 -1.01 2.52
C GLN A 84 1.59 -1.79 3.85
N VAL A 85 0.76 -2.83 3.95
CA VAL A 85 0.71 -3.68 5.15
C VAL A 85 2.06 -4.32 5.45
N ALA A 86 2.77 -4.81 4.43
CA ALA A 86 4.12 -5.36 4.59
C ALA A 86 5.11 -4.32 5.14
N ASP A 87 5.07 -3.09 4.63
CA ASP A 87 5.91 -1.99 5.12
C ASP A 87 5.57 -1.60 6.56
N GLU A 88 4.29 -1.61 6.95
CA GLU A 88 3.90 -1.35 8.34
C GLU A 88 4.46 -2.41 9.29
N ILE A 89 4.47 -3.69 8.90
CA ILE A 89 5.10 -4.77 9.69
C ILE A 89 6.61 -4.51 9.86
N LEU A 90 7.31 -4.08 8.80
CA LEU A 90 8.73 -3.71 8.87
C LEU A 90 8.95 -2.51 9.80
N SER A 91 8.13 -1.47 9.65
CA SER A 91 8.17 -0.24 10.44
C SER A 91 7.99 -0.52 11.95
N LEU A 92 6.97 -1.32 12.31
CA LEU A 92 6.73 -1.74 13.70
C LEU A 92 7.90 -2.53 14.30
N ASN A 93 8.67 -3.21 13.45
CA ASN A 93 9.88 -3.94 13.83
C ASN A 93 11.17 -3.11 13.70
N LYS A 94 11.07 -1.80 13.42
CA LYS A 94 12.21 -0.91 13.19
C LYS A 94 13.18 -1.42 12.11
N LYS A 95 12.63 -2.12 11.12
CA LYS A 95 13.37 -2.61 9.96
C LYS A 95 13.24 -1.62 8.80
N PRO A 96 14.24 -1.53 7.91
CA PRO A 96 14.12 -0.74 6.68
C PRO A 96 12.88 -1.13 5.85
N THR A 97 12.12 -0.13 5.41
CA THR A 97 10.93 -0.30 4.54
C THR A 97 11.31 -0.21 3.06
N SER A 98 10.35 -0.47 2.17
CA SER A 98 10.53 -0.28 0.73
C SER A 98 11.05 1.12 0.37
N ALA A 99 10.54 2.18 1.03
CA ALA A 99 10.95 3.56 0.79
C ALA A 99 12.43 3.80 1.15
N HIS A 100 12.93 3.20 2.23
CA HIS A 100 14.34 3.27 2.59
C HIS A 100 15.21 2.65 1.49
N PHE A 101 14.87 1.43 1.05
CA PHE A 101 15.62 0.75 -0.01
C PHE A 101 15.55 1.50 -1.34
N CYS A 102 14.43 2.13 -1.65
CA CYS A 102 14.27 2.99 -2.83
C CYS A 102 15.22 4.19 -2.77
N GLY A 103 15.37 4.83 -1.62
CA GLY A 103 16.33 5.94 -1.42
C GLY A 103 17.80 5.49 -1.50
N GLU A 104 18.13 4.30 -1.01
CA GLU A 104 19.46 3.69 -1.22
C GLU A 104 19.74 3.42 -2.69
N ALA A 105 18.78 2.85 -3.43
CA ALA A 105 18.93 2.59 -4.85
C ALA A 105 19.13 3.87 -5.66
N LEU A 106 18.43 4.95 -5.32
CA LEU A 106 18.62 6.26 -5.96
C LEU A 106 20.02 6.81 -5.71
N ARG A 107 20.51 6.73 -4.47
CA ARG A 107 21.87 7.14 -4.09
C ARG A 107 22.93 6.37 -4.88
N GLN A 108 22.76 5.05 -5.01
CA GLN A 108 23.67 4.19 -5.79
C GLN A 108 23.67 4.58 -7.27
N TYR A 109 22.48 4.78 -7.87
CA TYR A 109 22.39 5.24 -9.26
C TYR A 109 23.07 6.59 -9.49
N LYS A 110 22.92 7.55 -8.56
CA LYS A 110 23.59 8.87 -8.66
C LYS A 110 25.12 8.77 -8.58
N GLN A 111 25.64 7.79 -7.84
CA GLN A 111 27.08 7.56 -7.72
C GLN A 111 27.63 6.83 -8.96
N ASP A 112 26.88 5.89 -9.51
CA ASP A 112 27.27 5.08 -10.66
C ASP A 112 26.06 4.85 -11.60
N PRO A 113 25.82 5.75 -12.58
CA PRO A 113 24.64 5.72 -13.46
C PRO A 113 24.65 4.61 -14.53
N THR A 114 24.76 3.35 -14.11
CA THR A 114 24.70 2.17 -15.00
C THR A 114 23.26 1.71 -15.23
N GLU A 115 23.01 1.01 -16.34
CA GLU A 115 21.71 0.38 -16.61
C GLU A 115 21.31 -0.60 -15.50
N SER A 116 22.28 -1.36 -14.96
CA SER A 116 22.08 -2.26 -13.83
C SER A 116 21.57 -1.51 -12.60
N ASN A 117 22.19 -0.37 -12.25
CA ASN A 117 21.74 0.44 -11.11
C ASN A 117 20.38 1.11 -11.38
N ARG A 118 20.09 1.46 -12.64
CA ARG A 118 18.76 1.96 -13.02
C ARG A 118 17.67 0.89 -12.85
N GLU A 119 17.94 -0.35 -13.22
CA GLU A 119 16.99 -1.46 -13.06
C GLU A 119 16.78 -1.80 -11.58
N ARG A 120 17.82 -1.74 -10.76
CA ARG A 120 17.71 -1.84 -9.30
C ARG A 120 16.82 -0.73 -8.73
N LEU A 121 17.00 0.50 -9.19
CA LEU A 121 16.15 1.64 -8.81
C LEU A 121 14.70 1.42 -9.25
N ARG A 122 14.46 0.93 -10.48
CA ARG A 122 13.12 0.60 -10.98
C ARG A 122 12.43 -0.42 -10.07
N THR A 123 13.11 -1.53 -9.79
CA THR A 123 12.60 -2.60 -8.91
C THR A 123 12.27 -2.06 -7.52
N ALA A 124 13.16 -1.25 -6.93
CA ALA A 124 12.96 -0.66 -5.61
C ALA A 124 11.80 0.35 -5.60
N TYR A 125 11.68 1.18 -6.64
CA TYR A 125 10.58 2.15 -6.80
C TYR A 125 9.22 1.47 -6.95
N GLU A 126 9.15 0.36 -7.70
CA GLU A 126 7.93 -0.40 -7.90
C GLU A 126 7.49 -1.18 -6.65
N ALA A 127 8.45 -1.54 -5.79
CA ALA A 127 8.19 -2.17 -4.49
C ALA A 127 7.51 -1.20 -3.50
N VAL A 128 7.73 0.11 -3.64
CA VAL A 128 7.04 1.13 -2.82
C VAL A 128 5.56 1.18 -3.22
N PRO A 129 4.62 1.15 -2.24
CA PRO A 129 3.20 1.31 -2.51
C PRO A 129 2.93 2.57 -3.34
N LYS A 130 2.21 2.46 -4.45
CA LYS A 130 2.02 3.51 -5.45
C LYS A 130 1.56 4.85 -4.86
N HIS A 131 0.59 4.84 -3.94
CA HIS A 131 0.09 6.05 -3.26
C HIS A 131 1.07 6.61 -2.22
N MET A 132 2.09 5.85 -1.84
CA MET A 132 3.16 6.30 -0.94
C MET A 132 4.37 6.86 -1.67
N ARG A 133 4.51 6.60 -2.99
CA ARG A 133 5.66 7.07 -3.78
C ARG A 133 5.82 8.58 -3.74
N LEU A 134 4.72 9.33 -3.66
CA LEU A 134 4.73 10.79 -3.56
C LEU A 134 5.50 11.33 -2.34
N PHE A 135 5.77 10.49 -1.34
CA PHE A 135 6.55 10.82 -0.14
C PHE A 135 8.04 10.42 -0.23
N LEU A 136 8.53 9.94 -1.39
CA LEU A 136 9.92 9.52 -1.57
C LEU A 136 10.92 10.68 -1.66
N GLY A 137 10.44 11.89 -1.91
CA GLY A 137 11.21 13.13 -1.87
C GLY A 137 10.58 14.12 -0.89
N ASP A 138 10.96 15.39 -1.02
CA ASP A 138 10.35 16.46 -0.22
C ASP A 138 8.99 16.91 -0.81
N MET A 139 8.38 17.91 -0.16
CA MET A 139 7.06 18.41 -0.52
C MET A 139 6.98 18.98 -1.95
N ASP A 140 8.09 19.49 -2.48
CA ASP A 140 8.15 20.12 -3.80
C ASP A 140 8.47 19.10 -4.89
N SER A 141 9.48 18.27 -4.64
CA SER A 141 10.00 17.29 -5.60
C SER A 141 9.16 16.01 -5.67
N LYS A 142 8.54 15.58 -4.56
CA LYS A 142 7.81 14.31 -4.47
C LYS A 142 8.64 13.15 -5.05
N ASP A 143 8.09 12.39 -5.99
CA ASP A 143 8.81 11.34 -6.72
C ASP A 143 9.29 11.75 -8.11
N TRP A 144 9.32 13.05 -8.42
CA TRP A 144 9.67 13.53 -9.76
C TRP A 144 11.06 13.05 -10.20
N GLU A 145 12.05 13.08 -9.30
CA GLU A 145 13.41 12.64 -9.63
C GLU A 145 13.46 11.16 -10.03
N TYR A 146 12.70 10.32 -9.33
CA TYR A 146 12.59 8.90 -9.65
C TYR A 146 11.97 8.70 -11.03
N LYS A 147 10.84 9.36 -11.30
CA LYS A 147 10.15 9.29 -12.60
C LYS A 147 11.05 9.75 -13.73
N ARG A 148 11.70 10.91 -13.59
CA ARG A 148 12.61 11.44 -14.61
C ARG A 148 13.68 10.41 -15.00
N ILE A 149 14.36 9.82 -14.02
CA ILE A 149 15.41 8.83 -14.26
C ILE A 149 14.84 7.57 -14.93
N LEU A 150 13.66 7.11 -14.51
CA LEU A 150 13.06 5.86 -15.00
C LEU A 150 12.38 5.99 -16.37
N ASP A 151 11.91 7.20 -16.72
CA ASP A 151 11.22 7.54 -17.97
C ASP A 151 12.18 7.96 -19.09
N GLU A 152 13.39 8.44 -18.77
CA GLU A 152 14.41 8.92 -19.74
C GLU A 152 14.79 7.90 -20.84
N LYS A 153 14.47 6.61 -20.69
CA LYS A 153 14.75 5.56 -21.70
C LYS A 153 13.56 5.12 -22.55
N ASN A 154 12.38 5.73 -22.40
CA ASN A 154 11.23 5.46 -23.28
C ASN A 154 11.27 6.28 -24.60
N SER A 155 12.39 6.96 -24.88
CA SER A 155 12.55 7.89 -26.01
C SER A 155 13.53 7.40 -27.10
N ASP A 156 13.92 6.13 -27.11
CA ASP A 156 14.73 5.51 -28.17
C ASP A 156 13.93 4.50 -29.00
#